data_AF-A0A0F3NBP7-F1
#
_entry.id   AF-A0A0F3NBP7-F1
#
_cell.length_a   1.000
_cell.length_b   1.000
_cell.length_c   1.000
_cell.angle_alpha   90.00
_cell.angle_beta   90.00
_cell.angle_gamma   90.00
#
_symmetry.space_group_name_H-M   'P 1'
#
loop_
_entity.id
_entity.type
_entity.pdbx_description
1 polymer ?
#
loop_
_entity_poly.entity_id
_entity_poly.type
_entity_poly.pdbx_seq_one_letter_code
_entity_poly.pdbx_strand_id
1 'polypeptide(L)' 'MSSAEEKGEKILSCNGNNGDDNFFGHPKVYLKVAPDEERPCPYCGKILK' A
#
# COMPACT_ATOMS: atom_id res chain seq x y z
N MET A 1 -27.31 -16.21 11.46
CA MET A 1 -26.39 -15.18 11.98
C MET A 1 -25.25 -15.07 10.98
N SER A 2 -25.21 -13.99 10.20
CA SER A 2 -24.10 -13.74 9.28
C SER A 2 -23.62 -12.31 9.54
N SER A 3 -22.84 -12.16 10.61
CA SER A 3 -22.05 -10.95 10.80
C SER A 3 -20.98 -10.96 9.71
N ALA A 4 -21.23 -10.23 8.63
CA ALA A 4 -20.16 -9.78 7.76
C ALA A 4 -19.30 -8.87 8.64
N GLU A 5 -18.20 -9.43 9.14
CA GLU A 5 -17.19 -8.67 9.85
C GLU A 5 -16.72 -7.58 8.89
N GLU A 6 -17.10 -6.34 9.16
CA GLU A 6 -16.58 -5.15 8.49
C GLU A 6 -15.10 -5.06 8.85
N LYS A 7 -14.26 -5.87 8.18
CA LYS A 7 -12.81 -5.73 8.22
C LYS A 7 -12.49 -4.35 7.65
N GLY A 8 -12.28 -3.38 8.54
CA GLY A 8 -12.08 -1.99 8.16
C GLY A 8 -11.01 -1.86 7.07
N GLU A 9 -11.31 -1.14 6.00
CA GLU A 9 -10.32 -0.89 4.95
C GLU A 9 -9.28 0.12 5.49
N LYS A 10 -7.99 -0.15 5.31
CA LYS A 10 -6.93 0.85 5.49
C LYS A 10 -6.42 1.34 4.12
N ILE A 11 -6.04 2.61 4.06
CA ILE A 11 -5.44 3.21 2.86
C ILE A 11 -3.94 3.35 3.07
N LEU A 12 -3.17 2.61 2.28
CA LEU A 12 -1.72 2.73 2.20
C LEU A 12 -1.32 3.66 1.06
N SER A 13 -0.17 4.31 1.14
CA SER A 13 0.33 5.14 0.04
C SER A 13 1.82 4.97 -0.20
N CYS A 14 2.22 5.13 -1.47
CA CYS A 14 3.62 5.10 -1.89
C CYS A 14 3.86 6.19 -2.93
N ASN A 15 4.94 6.96 -2.77
CA ASN A 15 5.32 8.08 -3.65
C ASN A 15 6.64 7.81 -4.39
N GLY A 16 7.10 6.56 -4.42
CA GLY A 16 8.36 6.17 -5.06
C GLY A 16 9.62 6.72 -4.40
N ASN A 17 9.52 7.44 -3.28
CA ASN A 17 10.70 7.90 -2.56
C ASN A 17 11.26 6.75 -1.72
N ASN A 18 12.23 6.03 -2.28
CA ASN A 18 12.91 4.94 -1.58
C ASN A 18 14.20 5.35 -0.88
N GLY A 19 14.54 6.64 -0.82
CA GLY A 19 15.77 7.12 -0.17
C GLY A 19 17.06 6.70 -0.88
N ASP A 20 16.92 6.01 -2.02
CA ASP A 20 17.99 5.64 -2.92
C ASP A 20 17.95 6.62 -4.09
N ASP A 21 19.01 7.40 -4.27
CA ASP A 21 19.15 8.44 -5.31
C ASP A 21 19.03 7.91 -6.75
N ASN A 22 18.94 6.58 -6.93
CA ASN A 22 18.81 5.90 -8.21
C ASN A 22 17.35 5.58 -8.61
N PHE A 23 16.37 5.84 -7.75
CA PHE A 23 14.96 5.64 -8.10
C PHE A 23 14.34 6.93 -8.65
N PHE A 24 14.06 6.94 -9.95
CA PHE A 24 13.07 7.85 -10.52
C PHE A 24 11.74 7.59 -9.81
N GLY A 25 11.38 8.43 -8.85
CA GLY A 25 10.15 8.27 -8.07
C GLY A 25 8.92 8.13 -8.98
N HIS A 26 7.99 7.25 -8.61
CA HIS A 26 6.73 7.08 -9.34
C HIS A 26 5.64 8.00 -8.77
N PRO A 27 4.57 8.28 -9.54
CA PRO A 27 3.43 9.05 -9.03
C PRO A 27 2.88 8.46 -7.73
N LYS A 28 2.41 9.33 -6.83
CA LYS A 28 1.82 8.90 -5.56
C LYS A 28 0.61 8.02 -5.83
N VAL A 29 0.62 6.81 -5.28
CA VAL A 29 -0.48 5.85 -5.39
C VAL A 29 -1.06 5.53 -4.02
N TYR A 30 -2.33 5.15 -4.03
CA TYR A 30 -3.08 4.74 -2.85
C TYR A 30 -3.60 3.33 -3.07
N LEU A 31 -3.44 2.47 -2.06
CA LEU A 31 -3.88 1.08 -2.08
C LEU A 31 -4.84 0.88 -0.92
N LYS A 32 -6.05 0.42 -1.22
CA LYS A 32 -6.99 -0.08 -0.21
C LYS A 32 -6.65 -1.53 0.09
N VAL A 33 -6.42 -1.84 1.36
CA VAL A 33 -6.12 -3.19 1.82
C VAL A 33 -6.83 -3.45 3.15
N ALA A 34 -6.96 -4.73 3.52
CA ALA A 34 -7.45 -5.09 4.86
C ALA A 34 -6.45 -4.62 5.96
N PRO A 35 -6.87 -4.48 7.23
CA PRO A 35 -6.03 -3.91 8.29
C PRO A 35 -4.72 -4.66 8.49
N ASP A 36 -4.75 -6.00 8.35
CA ASP A 36 -3.62 -6.90 8.56
C ASP A 36 -2.97 -7.36 7.24
N GLU A 37 -3.37 -6.79 6.10
CA GLU A 37 -2.81 -7.13 4.80
C GLU A 37 -1.61 -6.22 4.49
N GLU A 38 -0.51 -6.86 4.08
CA GLU A 38 0.66 -6.21 3.51
C GLU A 38 0.62 -6.40 1.99
N ARG A 39 0.84 -5.31 1.22
CA ARG A 39 0.88 -5.39 -0.24
C ARG A 39 2.09 -4.68 -0.83
N PRO A 40 2.71 -5.24 -1.89
CA PRO A 40 3.75 -4.55 -2.63
C PRO A 40 3.16 -3.36 -3.40
N CYS A 41 3.88 -2.24 -3.42
CA CYS A 41 3.63 -1.16 -4.35
C CYS A 41 3.80 -1.68 -5.80
N PRO A 42 2.85 -1.44 -6.72
CA PRO A 42 2.91 -1.96 -8.08
C PRO A 42 4.03 -1.35 -8.94
N TYR A 43 4.67 -0.27 -8.48
CA TYR A 43 5.72 0.42 -9.23
C TYR A 43 7.13 0.08 -8.74
N CYS A 44 7.37 0.15 -7.42
CA CYS A 44 8.70 -0.05 -6.84
C CYS A 44 8.83 -1.35 -6.04
N GLY A 45 7.77 -2.15 -5.95
CA GLY A 45 7.75 -3.42 -5.21
C GLY A 45 7.84 -3.27 -3.68
N LYS A 46 7.91 -2.04 -3.14
CA LYS A 46 7.99 -1.78 -1.70
C LYS A 46 6.78 -2.36 -0.97
N ILE A 47 7.01 -3.23 0.01
CA ILE A 47 5.95 -3.76 0.87
C ILE A 47 5.38 -2.61 1.71
N LEU A 48 4.10 -2.33 1.51
CA LEU A 48 3.34 -1.36 2.29
C LEU A 48 2.54 -2.12 3.35
N LYS A 49 2.52 -1.58 4.56
CA LYS A 49 1.83 -2.11 5.73
C LYS A 49 1.18 -0.98 6.51
#